data_AF-A0A497AV73-F1
#
_entry.id   AF-A0A497AV73-F1
#
_cell.length_a   1.000
_cell.length_b   1.000
_cell.length_c   1.000
_cell.angle_alpha   90.00
_cell.angle_beta   90.00
_cell.angle_gamma   90.00
#
_symmetry.space_group_name_H-M   'P 1'
#
loop_
_entity.id
_entity.type
_entity.pdbx_description
1 polymer ?
#
loop_
_entity_poly.entity_id
_entity_poly.type
_entity_poly.pdbx_seq_one_letter_code
_entity_poly.pdbx_strand_id
1 'polypeptide(L)'
;MLTRQNKSRQGANLTAPHFTTSHKTSQAHDTTDGPQRQAPQPGLQFAPAFSRITQDRLLQAAVRYHELGLSIFSLPYRQKSAKKRWGTYKIAPAGYGEVCMMFDRKPQNIAIICGAIESNLVALDCDTPKTFIETKTQLGEAGIQTWIVKRNKNGTTHDGGGSFILRTPTPVASKKHGDIDIIGAGGYFMAPPSAHPGGGLYYSNNEPIARLPDLDALGWLNLKPAQTDRPKQQKLSGKAWRLLNGDAKTIGAYQSRSEAEIALCESLARAGRNFNEVLRLFRAYPGPGKFREKDMDPLEGRRYLYMTWCNGLDWINTTENKATILAKQLKSWALGHAWRGRGASSDRAVYLAHCNIVLRCGKQPHGAGLRELGEMAGVHWATAGRATTRLIKAGLLELITESTPSLPNIYALTVPSEQEEKIRAYCYTPSHGGVMECSSMHTISHDIFRWAGLNKSGAEVWQALQGSELTIRELAAMTGRHRTTVKRKLLTMVDLGLVENVGDDWCIVDGADLSAAAGRLGTKGAGQAQRIKHIRDRRLHRRVLDRGRYY
;
A
#
# COMPACT_ATOMS: atom_id res chain seq x y z
N MET A 1 36.33 22.57 -36.42
CA MET A 1 37.31 23.24 -35.54
C MET A 1 36.60 23.52 -34.24
N LEU A 2 36.89 22.96 -33.06
CA LEU A 2 38.13 22.46 -32.46
C LEU A 2 37.88 21.21 -31.57
N THR A 3 38.69 20.17 -31.80
CA THR A 3 39.36 19.22 -30.87
C THR A 3 38.76 18.96 -29.47
N ARG A 4 38.28 17.75 -29.13
CA ARG A 4 38.97 16.48 -28.75
C ARG A 4 40.16 16.62 -27.78
N GLN A 5 40.01 16.09 -26.56
CA GLN A 5 41.09 15.45 -25.80
C GLN A 5 40.60 14.20 -25.04
N ASN A 6 41.15 13.05 -25.46
CA ASN A 6 41.16 11.77 -24.75
C ASN A 6 42.20 11.82 -23.62
N LYS A 7 41.92 11.18 -22.49
CA LYS A 7 42.94 10.63 -21.59
C LYS A 7 42.60 9.21 -21.19
N SER A 8 43.40 8.30 -21.74
CA SER A 8 43.63 6.92 -21.33
C SER A 8 44.64 6.84 -20.19
N ARG A 9 44.50 5.85 -19.30
CA ARG A 9 45.55 4.94 -18.77
C ARG A 9 44.93 4.03 -17.69
N GLN A 10 44.99 2.71 -17.89
CA GLN A 10 45.85 1.74 -17.18
C GLN A 10 45.54 1.69 -15.66
N GLY A 11 45.16 0.58 -15.03
CA GLY A 11 45.50 -0.82 -15.25
C GLY A 11 46.16 -1.31 -13.96
N ALA A 12 45.46 -2.11 -13.15
CA ALA A 12 46.03 -2.80 -11.99
C ALA A 12 45.25 -4.10 -11.69
N ASN A 13 45.86 -5.21 -12.05
CA ASN A 13 45.53 -6.58 -11.66
C ASN A 13 45.86 -6.79 -10.18
N LEU A 14 44.96 -7.40 -9.40
CA LEU A 14 45.30 -8.14 -8.18
C LEU A 14 44.34 -9.34 -7.99
N THR A 15 44.83 -10.49 -8.45
CA THR A 15 44.83 -11.82 -7.80
C THR A 15 43.74 -12.19 -6.79
N ALA A 16 42.97 -13.22 -7.15
CA ALA A 16 42.16 -14.07 -6.26
C ALA A 16 43.01 -15.21 -5.65
N PRO A 17 42.69 -15.71 -4.45
CA PRO A 17 43.18 -16.99 -3.98
C PRO A 17 42.14 -18.10 -4.16
N HIS A 18 42.65 -19.21 -4.69
CA HIS A 18 42.07 -20.54 -4.76
C HIS A 18 41.57 -21.04 -3.39
N PHE A 19 40.41 -21.70 -3.36
CA PHE A 19 40.12 -22.71 -2.35
C PHE A 19 39.72 -24.02 -3.04
N THR A 20 40.46 -25.05 -2.63
CA THR A 20 40.53 -26.41 -3.13
C THR A 20 39.31 -27.25 -2.73
N THR A 21 38.79 -27.98 -3.72
CA THR A 21 37.89 -29.13 -3.58
C THR A 21 38.60 -30.31 -2.91
N SER A 22 37.97 -30.92 -1.90
CA SER A 22 38.31 -32.25 -1.40
C SER A 22 37.12 -33.19 -1.60
N HIS A 23 37.28 -34.11 -2.55
CA HIS A 23 36.54 -35.35 -2.62
C HIS A 23 37.02 -36.29 -1.51
N LYS A 24 36.09 -36.95 -0.81
CA LYS A 24 36.33 -38.24 -0.16
C LYS A 24 35.28 -39.25 -0.61
N THR A 25 35.78 -40.28 -1.25
CA THR A 25 35.11 -41.48 -1.73
C THR A 25 35.03 -42.53 -0.63
N SER A 26 33.97 -43.34 -0.73
CA SER A 26 33.79 -44.75 -0.31
C SER A 26 34.14 -45.18 1.12
N GLN A 27 33.17 -45.85 1.76
CA GLN A 27 33.14 -47.32 1.77
C GLN A 27 31.79 -47.83 2.29
N ALA A 28 31.26 -48.80 1.56
CA ALA A 28 30.13 -49.63 1.94
C ALA A 28 30.62 -50.75 2.84
N HIS A 29 29.85 -51.09 3.86
CA HIS A 29 29.80 -52.44 4.41
C HIS A 29 28.34 -52.83 4.65
N ASP A 30 27.98 -53.92 3.99
CA ASP A 30 26.74 -54.66 4.00
C ASP A 30 26.80 -55.71 5.14
N THR A 31 25.68 -55.93 5.84
CA THR A 31 25.21 -57.25 6.33
C THR A 31 24.01 -57.11 7.29
N THR A 32 22.83 -57.45 6.76
CA THR A 32 21.82 -58.42 7.25
C THR A 32 21.20 -58.36 8.66
N ASP A 33 19.85 -58.44 8.61
CA ASP A 33 18.90 -59.22 9.44
C ASP A 33 18.07 -58.59 10.57
N GLY A 34 16.73 -58.71 10.40
CA GLY A 34 15.74 -58.79 11.48
C GLY A 34 14.52 -57.85 11.35
N PRO A 35 13.26 -58.35 11.29
CA PRO A 35 12.08 -57.49 11.14
C PRO A 35 11.69 -56.88 12.50
N GLN A 36 12.08 -55.63 12.72
CA GLN A 36 11.58 -54.87 13.88
C GLN A 36 10.13 -54.43 13.65
N ARG A 37 9.26 -54.96 14.50
CA ARG A 37 7.86 -54.56 14.69
C ARG A 37 7.75 -53.03 14.74
N GLN A 38 7.00 -52.45 13.82
CA GLN A 38 6.63 -51.04 13.87
C GLN A 38 5.86 -50.78 15.17
N ALA A 39 6.48 -50.03 16.09
CA ALA A 39 5.77 -49.40 17.18
C ALA A 39 4.70 -48.46 16.59
N PRO A 40 3.48 -48.41 17.17
CA PRO A 40 2.43 -47.54 16.66
C PRO A 40 2.91 -46.09 16.76
N GLN A 41 2.80 -45.35 15.64
CA GLN A 41 3.07 -43.92 15.62
C GLN A 41 2.26 -43.25 16.74
N PRO A 42 2.88 -42.45 17.63
CA PRO A 42 2.11 -41.66 18.57
C PRO A 42 1.28 -40.67 17.75
N GLY A 43 -0.02 -40.91 17.77
CA GLY A 43 -1.00 -40.10 17.07
C GLY A 43 -0.84 -38.61 17.39
N LEU A 44 -1.28 -37.78 16.45
CA LEU A 44 -1.53 -36.37 16.66
C LEU A 44 -2.17 -36.17 18.04
N GLN A 45 -1.37 -35.74 19.01
CA GLN A 45 -1.90 -35.20 20.25
C GLN A 45 -2.64 -33.93 19.86
N PHE A 46 -3.96 -34.02 19.83
CA PHE A 46 -4.84 -32.87 19.81
C PHE A 46 -4.34 -31.87 20.86
N ALA A 47 -4.07 -30.65 20.42
CA ALA A 47 -3.74 -29.54 21.31
C ALA A 47 -4.75 -29.51 22.47
N PRO A 48 -4.30 -29.25 23.72
CA PRO A 48 -5.19 -29.29 24.87
C PRO A 48 -6.37 -28.34 24.62
N ALA A 49 -7.58 -28.81 24.91
CA ALA A 49 -8.80 -28.05 24.74
C ALA A 49 -8.65 -26.68 25.42
N PHE A 50 -8.59 -25.62 24.61
CA PHE A 50 -8.45 -24.26 25.08
C PHE A 50 -9.77 -23.83 25.74
N SER A 51 -9.74 -23.40 26.99
CA SER A 51 -10.95 -23.10 27.76
C SER A 51 -11.62 -21.80 27.30
N ARG A 52 -12.96 -21.77 27.32
CA ARG A 52 -13.78 -20.56 27.06
C ARG A 52 -13.34 -19.37 27.92
N ILE A 53 -12.93 -19.63 29.16
CA ILE A 53 -12.37 -18.63 30.09
C ILE A 53 -11.16 -17.90 29.50
N THR A 54 -10.26 -18.61 28.81
CA THR A 54 -9.05 -17.99 28.25
C THR A 54 -9.39 -17.13 27.03
N GLN A 55 -10.40 -17.52 26.28
CA GLN A 55 -10.93 -16.76 25.14
C GLN A 55 -11.64 -15.49 25.60
N ASP A 56 -12.48 -15.58 26.63
CA ASP A 56 -13.15 -14.43 27.24
C ASP A 56 -12.12 -13.42 27.76
N ARG A 57 -11.01 -13.87 28.37
CA ARG A 57 -9.91 -13.01 28.81
C ARG A 57 -9.20 -12.30 27.66
N LEU A 58 -8.97 -12.97 26.53
CA LEU A 58 -8.37 -12.34 25.33
C LEU A 58 -9.29 -11.28 24.75
N LEU A 59 -10.59 -11.58 24.64
CA LEU A 59 -11.58 -10.62 24.17
C LEU A 59 -11.68 -9.40 25.09
N GLN A 60 -11.77 -9.60 26.41
CA GLN A 60 -11.79 -8.51 27.39
C GLN A 60 -10.54 -7.63 27.30
N ALA A 61 -9.36 -8.23 27.17
CA ALA A 61 -8.11 -7.49 27.00
C ALA A 61 -8.10 -6.68 25.69
N ALA A 62 -8.54 -7.28 24.59
CA ALA A 62 -8.62 -6.61 23.29
C ALA A 62 -9.59 -5.42 23.32
N VAL A 63 -10.77 -5.60 23.92
CA VAL A 63 -11.74 -4.51 24.12
C VAL A 63 -11.12 -3.38 24.95
N ARG A 64 -10.47 -3.71 26.07
CA ARG A 64 -9.79 -2.71 26.91
C ARG A 64 -8.71 -1.94 26.14
N TYR A 65 -7.90 -2.60 25.32
CA TYR A 65 -6.90 -1.90 24.51
C TYR A 65 -7.53 -0.99 23.46
N HIS A 66 -8.63 -1.43 22.86
CA HIS A 66 -9.41 -0.61 21.94
C HIS A 66 -9.98 0.64 22.64
N GLU A 67 -10.54 0.49 23.84
CA GLU A 67 -11.06 1.59 24.68
C GLU A 67 -9.96 2.59 25.09
N LEU A 68 -8.73 2.12 25.29
CA LEU A 68 -7.55 2.97 25.52
C LEU A 68 -7.05 3.70 24.24
N GLY A 69 -7.79 3.56 23.13
CA GLY A 69 -7.47 4.16 21.84
C GLY A 69 -6.25 3.54 21.17
N LEU A 70 -5.93 2.27 21.48
CA LEU A 70 -4.84 1.54 20.86
C LEU A 70 -5.34 0.86 19.58
N SER A 71 -4.57 0.96 18.49
CA SER A 71 -4.88 0.24 17.25
C SER A 71 -4.42 -1.20 17.38
N ILE A 72 -5.38 -2.14 17.32
CA ILE A 72 -5.14 -3.55 17.55
C ILE A 72 -5.54 -4.42 16.35
N PHE A 73 -4.92 -5.58 16.23
CA PHE A 73 -5.32 -6.62 15.28
C PHE A 73 -4.97 -8.02 15.80
N SER A 74 -5.60 -9.04 15.22
CA SER A 74 -5.36 -10.43 15.59
C SER A 74 -4.18 -11.06 14.85
N LEU A 75 -3.42 -11.86 15.58
CA LEU A 75 -2.39 -12.75 15.07
C LEU A 75 -2.78 -14.21 15.32
N PRO A 76 -2.32 -15.16 14.49
CA PRO A 76 -2.51 -16.57 14.80
C PRO A 76 -1.95 -16.91 16.19
N TYR A 77 -2.68 -17.75 16.93
CA TYR A 77 -2.27 -18.16 18.27
C TYR A 77 -0.87 -18.78 18.26
N ARG A 78 -0.03 -18.41 19.24
CA ARG A 78 1.38 -18.82 19.36
C ARG A 78 2.24 -18.45 18.15
N GLN A 79 1.89 -17.41 17.40
CA GLN A 79 2.71 -16.87 16.31
C GLN A 79 2.96 -15.38 16.51
N LYS A 80 4.13 -14.91 16.06
CA LYS A 80 4.55 -13.50 16.11
C LYS A 80 4.30 -12.73 14.81
N SER A 81 4.01 -13.45 13.71
CA SER A 81 3.91 -12.90 12.37
C SER A 81 2.49 -13.03 11.81
N ALA A 82 2.01 -11.97 11.16
CA ALA A 82 0.75 -12.00 10.43
C ALA A 82 0.92 -12.68 9.07
N LYS A 83 0.08 -13.67 8.74
CA LYS A 83 -0.06 -14.18 7.35
C LYS A 83 -0.94 -13.27 6.48
N LYS A 84 -1.73 -12.37 7.08
CA LYS A 84 -2.67 -11.45 6.40
C LYS A 84 -2.14 -10.01 6.40
N ARG A 85 -2.59 -9.21 5.43
CA ARG A 85 -2.31 -7.77 5.36
C ARG A 85 -2.99 -7.03 6.52
N TRP A 86 -2.19 -6.65 7.52
CA TRP A 86 -2.56 -5.77 8.64
C TRP A 86 -2.32 -4.28 8.33
N GLY A 87 -1.88 -3.96 7.10
CA GLY A 87 -1.59 -2.60 6.65
C GLY A 87 -2.78 -1.64 6.80
N THR A 88 -4.01 -2.15 6.74
CA THR A 88 -5.24 -1.37 6.99
C THR A 88 -5.27 -0.80 8.41
N TYR A 89 -4.78 -1.55 9.41
CA TYR A 89 -4.77 -1.12 10.81
C TYR A 89 -3.66 -0.10 11.14
N LYS A 90 -2.66 0.05 10.26
CA LYS A 90 -1.69 1.18 10.33
C LYS A 90 -2.37 2.52 10.08
N ILE A 91 -3.52 2.49 9.40
CA ILE A 91 -4.17 3.64 8.79
C ILE A 91 -5.46 3.99 9.57
N ALA A 92 -6.20 2.97 10.04
CA ALA A 92 -7.37 3.13 10.91
C ALA A 92 -7.47 1.98 11.93
N PRO A 93 -7.75 2.25 13.22
CA PRO A 93 -7.95 1.19 14.20
C PRO A 93 -9.19 0.35 13.86
N ALA A 94 -9.16 -0.94 14.19
CA ALA A 94 -10.33 -1.81 14.09
C ALA A 94 -11.50 -1.25 14.90
N GLY A 95 -12.72 -1.33 14.38
CA GLY A 95 -13.92 -0.93 15.12
C GLY A 95 -14.28 -1.93 16.23
N TYR A 96 -15.06 -1.51 17.24
CA TYR A 96 -15.46 -2.37 18.36
C TYR A 96 -16.05 -3.73 17.91
N GLY A 97 -16.98 -3.74 16.95
CA GLY A 97 -17.57 -4.98 16.44
C GLY A 97 -16.56 -5.88 15.74
N GLU A 98 -15.59 -5.30 15.03
CA GLU A 98 -14.49 -6.03 14.40
C GLU A 98 -13.53 -6.62 15.44
N VAL A 99 -13.22 -5.87 16.50
CA VAL A 99 -12.45 -6.37 17.64
C VAL A 99 -13.15 -7.57 18.28
N CYS A 100 -14.46 -7.49 18.54
CA CYS A 100 -15.21 -8.63 19.05
C CYS A 100 -15.10 -9.83 18.12
N MET A 101 -15.37 -9.64 16.81
CA MET A 101 -15.27 -10.73 15.83
C MET A 101 -13.87 -11.36 15.73
N MET A 102 -12.80 -10.58 15.91
CA MET A 102 -11.42 -11.07 15.86
C MET A 102 -11.09 -12.07 16.98
N PHE A 103 -11.65 -11.87 18.17
CA PHE A 103 -11.27 -12.61 19.38
C PHE A 103 -12.38 -13.50 19.95
N ASP A 104 -13.61 -13.41 19.42
CA ASP A 104 -14.78 -14.15 19.90
C ASP A 104 -14.86 -15.61 19.42
N ARG A 105 -14.29 -15.96 18.25
CA ARG A 105 -14.50 -17.30 17.66
C ARG A 105 -13.42 -18.33 17.93
N LYS A 106 -12.16 -17.89 18.06
CA LYS A 106 -11.01 -18.78 18.25
C LYS A 106 -9.87 -18.03 18.94
N PRO A 107 -8.97 -18.74 19.65
CA PRO A 107 -7.81 -18.11 20.24
C PRO A 107 -6.96 -17.42 19.17
N GLN A 108 -6.65 -16.14 19.42
CA GLN A 108 -5.76 -15.32 18.61
C GLN A 108 -4.87 -14.50 19.56
N ASN A 109 -3.65 -14.21 19.12
CA ASN A 109 -2.78 -13.25 19.80
C ASN A 109 -3.25 -11.81 19.47
N ILE A 110 -3.06 -10.90 20.41
CA ILE A 110 -3.34 -9.47 20.27
C ILE A 110 -2.05 -8.77 19.88
N ALA A 111 -2.05 -8.07 18.75
CA ALA A 111 -0.97 -7.17 18.35
C ALA A 111 -1.43 -5.71 18.41
N ILE A 112 -0.58 -4.84 18.94
CA ILE A 112 -0.82 -3.40 19.05
C ILE A 112 0.16 -2.66 18.13
N ILE A 113 -0.37 -1.76 17.32
CA ILE A 113 0.39 -1.06 16.28
C ILE A 113 1.05 0.20 16.83
N CYS A 114 2.35 0.32 16.59
CA CYS A 114 3.18 1.47 16.94
C CYS A 114 3.10 2.56 15.86
N GLY A 115 3.12 3.81 16.31
CA GLY A 115 2.97 5.02 15.50
C GLY A 115 1.70 5.08 14.65
N ALA A 116 0.66 4.32 15.00
CA ALA A 116 -0.68 4.49 14.44
C ALA A 116 -1.18 5.92 14.75
N ILE A 117 -1.98 6.47 13.83
CA ILE A 117 -2.51 7.84 13.92
C ILE A 117 -3.29 7.98 15.23
N GLU A 118 -3.01 9.05 16.00
CA GLU A 118 -3.56 9.39 17.33
C GLU A 118 -2.95 8.65 18.54
N SER A 119 -2.35 7.47 18.36
CA SER A 119 -1.71 6.75 19.47
C SER A 119 -0.27 7.20 19.71
N ASN A 120 0.49 7.48 18.64
CA ASN A 120 1.92 7.82 18.65
C ASN A 120 2.75 6.88 19.55
N LEU A 121 2.35 5.61 19.60
CA LEU A 121 3.01 4.62 20.45
C LEU A 121 4.39 4.29 19.90
N VAL A 122 5.34 4.13 20.81
CA VAL A 122 6.63 3.51 20.55
C VAL A 122 6.84 2.42 21.58
N ALA A 123 7.36 1.27 21.15
CA ALA A 123 7.84 0.23 22.06
C ALA A 123 9.36 0.20 22.03
N LEU A 124 9.98 0.18 23.20
CA LEU A 124 11.41 -0.05 23.37
C LEU A 124 11.59 -1.52 23.74
N ASP A 125 11.86 -2.36 22.75
CA ASP A 125 11.97 -3.80 22.94
C ASP A 125 13.40 -4.18 23.35
N CYS A 126 13.52 -4.70 24.57
CA CYS A 126 14.79 -5.06 25.18
C CYS A 126 14.85 -6.58 25.32
N ASP A 127 15.59 -7.23 24.41
CA ASP A 127 15.64 -8.69 24.34
C ASP A 127 16.38 -9.33 25.51
N THR A 128 17.34 -8.63 26.14
CA THR A 128 18.17 -9.18 27.22
C THR A 128 17.84 -8.57 28.60
N PRO A 129 18.08 -9.30 29.70
CA PRO A 129 17.94 -8.76 31.06
C PRO A 129 18.78 -7.52 31.31
N LYS A 130 20.00 -7.52 30.79
CA LYS A 130 20.94 -6.41 30.96
C LYS A 130 20.38 -5.14 30.34
N THR A 131 20.02 -5.20 29.05
CA THR A 131 19.43 -4.07 28.32
C THR A 131 18.12 -3.62 28.95
N PHE A 132 17.30 -4.56 29.44
CA PHE A 132 16.06 -4.24 30.14
C PHE A 132 16.30 -3.47 31.44
N ILE A 133 17.27 -3.88 32.27
CA ILE A 133 17.61 -3.22 33.53
C ILE A 133 18.17 -1.82 33.26
N GLU A 134 19.11 -1.70 32.33
CA GLU A 134 19.72 -0.42 31.94
C GLU A 134 18.65 0.57 31.43
N THR A 135 17.76 0.11 30.54
CA THR A 135 16.64 0.93 30.03
C THR A 135 15.69 1.33 31.15
N LYS A 136 15.37 0.41 32.08
CA LYS A 136 14.51 0.72 33.24
C LYS A 136 15.13 1.80 34.12
N THR A 137 16.43 1.71 34.39
CA THR A 137 17.16 2.70 35.19
C THR A 137 17.13 4.06 34.51
N GLN A 138 17.44 4.15 33.22
CA GLN A 138 17.43 5.42 32.48
C GLN A 138 16.04 6.04 32.37
N LEU A 139 14.99 5.24 32.22
CA LEU A 139 13.60 5.73 32.30
C LEU A 139 13.28 6.25 33.71
N GLY A 140 13.73 5.55 34.76
CA GLY A 140 13.55 5.98 36.15
C GLY A 140 14.27 7.29 36.48
N GLU A 141 15.51 7.45 36.00
CA GLU A 141 16.29 8.71 36.12
C GLU A 141 15.60 9.88 35.42
N ALA A 142 14.90 9.61 34.31
CA ALA A 142 14.06 10.58 33.60
C ALA A 142 12.68 10.79 34.25
N GLY A 143 12.37 10.13 35.36
CA GLY A 143 11.08 10.21 36.05
C GLY A 143 9.92 9.53 35.30
N ILE A 144 10.21 8.59 34.39
CA ILE A 144 9.23 7.95 33.52
C ILE A 144 8.90 6.55 34.03
N GLN A 145 7.70 6.41 34.60
CA GLN A 145 7.08 5.12 34.89
C GLN A 145 6.02 4.83 33.83
N THR A 146 6.12 3.68 33.17
CA THR A 146 5.25 3.36 32.03
C THR A 146 4.82 1.89 31.99
N TRP A 147 3.89 1.59 31.10
CA TRP A 147 3.44 0.24 30.81
C TRP A 147 4.58 -0.63 30.29
N ILE A 148 4.81 -1.75 30.99
CA ILE A 148 5.85 -2.73 30.67
C ILE A 148 5.18 -4.04 30.27
N VAL A 149 5.61 -4.59 29.14
CA VAL A 149 5.19 -5.90 28.64
C VAL A 149 6.35 -6.89 28.77
N LYS A 150 6.09 -8.04 29.38
CA LYS A 150 7.08 -9.12 29.59
C LYS A 150 6.50 -10.45 29.20
N ARG A 151 7.38 -11.45 29.03
CA ARG A 151 6.99 -12.86 28.92
C ARG A 151 7.53 -13.67 30.10
N ASN A 152 6.92 -14.82 30.36
CA ASN A 152 7.46 -15.77 31.32
C ASN A 152 8.82 -16.31 30.85
N LYS A 153 9.69 -16.62 31.81
CA LYS A 153 10.97 -17.31 31.57
C LYS A 153 10.69 -18.68 30.93
N ASN A 154 11.46 -19.03 29.91
CA ASN A 154 11.32 -20.30 29.19
C ASN A 154 12.66 -20.97 28.87
N GLY A 155 13.75 -20.56 29.53
CA GLY A 155 15.08 -21.12 29.39
C GLY A 155 15.86 -20.61 28.17
N THR A 156 15.42 -19.52 27.51
CA THR A 156 16.14 -18.94 26.37
C THR A 156 17.02 -17.75 26.77
N THR A 157 17.95 -17.36 25.91
CA THR A 157 18.85 -16.20 26.09
C THR A 157 18.11 -14.87 26.26
N HIS A 158 16.82 -14.82 25.92
CA HIS A 158 15.95 -13.65 26.05
C HIS A 158 15.18 -13.62 27.39
N ASP A 159 15.46 -14.53 28.31
CA ASP A 159 14.76 -14.64 29.58
C ASP A 159 15.08 -13.46 30.49
N GLY A 160 14.06 -12.67 30.83
CA GLY A 160 14.20 -11.47 31.68
C GLY A 160 14.24 -10.15 30.89
N GLY A 161 14.20 -10.21 29.55
CA GLY A 161 13.89 -9.07 28.70
C GLY A 161 12.41 -8.63 28.76
N GLY A 162 12.07 -7.60 27.99
CA GLY A 162 10.72 -7.05 27.91
C GLY A 162 10.69 -5.72 27.15
N SER A 163 9.49 -5.19 26.96
CA SER A 163 9.28 -3.97 26.19
C SER A 163 8.67 -2.86 27.06
N PHE A 164 9.18 -1.64 26.92
CA PHE A 164 8.60 -0.44 27.53
C PHE A 164 7.74 0.29 26.50
N ILE A 165 6.48 0.56 26.83
CA ILE A 165 5.53 1.19 25.91
C ILE A 165 5.38 2.65 26.28
N LEU A 166 5.56 3.57 25.33
CA LEU A 166 5.49 5.01 25.56
C LEU A 166 4.62 5.67 24.49
N ARG A 167 4.05 6.83 24.81
CA ARG A 167 3.44 7.75 23.83
C ARG A 167 4.38 8.91 23.56
N THR A 168 4.55 9.23 22.28
CA THR A 168 5.39 10.34 21.81
C THR A 168 4.52 11.49 21.28
N PRO A 169 5.03 12.74 21.23
CA PRO A 169 4.29 13.87 20.66
C PRO A 169 3.98 13.70 19.17
N THR A 170 4.85 12.97 18.44
CA THR A 170 4.73 12.69 17.01
C THR A 170 5.19 11.26 16.72
N PRO A 171 4.67 10.59 15.67
CA PRO A 171 5.14 9.25 15.31
C PRO A 171 6.67 9.21 15.12
N VAL A 172 7.33 8.18 15.65
CA VAL A 172 8.79 7.99 15.62
C VAL A 172 9.15 6.89 14.62
N ALA A 173 10.29 7.00 13.93
CA ALA A 173 10.78 5.96 13.03
C ALA A 173 11.23 4.70 13.81
N SER A 174 10.95 3.51 13.28
CA SER A 174 11.56 2.29 13.83
C SER A 174 13.06 2.27 13.54
N LYS A 175 13.87 1.92 14.54
CA LYS A 175 15.31 1.77 14.41
C LYS A 175 15.89 0.89 15.51
N LYS A 176 17.08 0.36 15.29
CA LYS A 176 17.87 -0.26 16.35
C LYS A 176 18.79 0.78 16.99
N HIS A 177 18.91 0.77 18.31
CA HIS A 177 19.83 1.63 19.07
C HIS A 177 20.55 0.78 20.13
N GLY A 178 21.81 0.43 19.85
CA GLY A 178 22.51 -0.60 20.62
C GLY A 178 21.74 -1.92 20.57
N ASP A 179 21.44 -2.48 21.75
CA ASP A 179 20.67 -3.72 21.92
C ASP A 179 19.15 -3.49 22.10
N ILE A 180 18.68 -2.24 21.91
CA ILE A 180 17.25 -1.89 22.00
C ILE A 180 16.67 -1.77 20.60
N ASP A 181 15.60 -2.51 20.34
CA ASP A 181 14.79 -2.34 19.14
C ASP A 181 13.68 -1.32 19.41
N ILE A 182 13.80 -0.15 18.80
CA ILE A 182 12.79 0.91 18.85
C ILE A 182 11.75 0.61 17.78
N ILE A 183 10.57 0.16 18.21
CA ILE A 183 9.44 -0.18 17.35
C ILE A 183 8.52 1.04 17.29
N GLY A 184 8.67 1.81 16.21
CA GLY A 184 7.92 3.02 15.94
C GLY A 184 6.84 2.82 14.86
N ALA A 185 6.59 3.89 14.09
CA ALA A 185 5.56 3.93 13.06
C ALA A 185 5.66 2.77 12.07
N GLY A 186 4.55 2.05 11.92
CA GLY A 186 4.44 0.95 10.97
C GLY A 186 5.02 -0.37 11.49
N GLY A 187 5.44 -0.45 12.75
CA GLY A 187 5.68 -1.68 13.50
C GLY A 187 4.53 -2.04 14.44
N TYR A 188 4.63 -3.18 15.14
CA TYR A 188 3.69 -3.60 16.17
C TYR A 188 4.42 -4.43 17.23
N PHE A 189 3.83 -4.55 18.42
CA PHE A 189 4.27 -5.49 19.46
C PHE A 189 3.10 -6.39 19.87
N MET A 190 3.39 -7.56 20.45
CA MET A 190 2.35 -8.45 20.99
C MET A 190 1.97 -8.01 22.40
N ALA A 191 0.67 -7.81 22.63
CA ALA A 191 0.16 -7.36 23.92
C ALA A 191 -0.31 -8.55 24.79
N PRO A 192 -0.23 -8.44 26.13
CA PRO A 192 -0.85 -9.39 27.03
C PRO A 192 -2.36 -9.59 26.75
N PRO A 193 -2.96 -10.76 27.02
CA PRO A 193 -2.34 -12.01 27.43
C PRO A 193 -1.98 -12.90 26.22
N SER A 194 -1.38 -12.36 25.16
CA SER A 194 -0.96 -13.16 23.98
C SER A 194 0.00 -14.31 24.34
N ALA A 195 -0.05 -15.40 23.58
CA ALA A 195 0.82 -16.55 23.76
C ALA A 195 2.07 -16.47 22.88
N HIS A 196 3.24 -16.67 23.50
CA HIS A 196 4.51 -16.73 22.80
C HIS A 196 4.72 -18.09 22.11
N PRO A 197 5.36 -18.16 20.91
CA PRO A 197 5.62 -19.44 20.23
C PRO A 197 6.43 -20.43 21.06
N GLY A 198 7.46 -19.94 21.75
CA GLY A 198 8.33 -20.74 22.65
C GLY A 198 7.74 -21.02 24.02
N GLY A 199 6.42 -20.85 24.22
CA GLY A 199 5.74 -21.08 25.49
C GLY A 199 5.62 -19.84 26.39
N GLY A 200 4.62 -19.87 27.28
CA GLY A 200 4.27 -18.77 28.17
C GLY A 200 3.34 -17.72 27.55
N LEU A 201 2.72 -16.93 28.43
CA LEU A 201 1.91 -15.76 28.05
C LEU A 201 2.71 -14.48 28.28
N TYR A 202 2.40 -13.46 27.49
CA TYR A 202 2.79 -12.10 27.78
C TYR A 202 1.96 -11.57 28.96
N TYR A 203 2.60 -10.84 29.87
CA TYR A 203 1.98 -10.18 31.01
C TYR A 203 2.48 -8.74 31.12
N SER A 204 1.81 -7.93 31.93
CA SER A 204 2.22 -6.54 32.18
C SER A 204 2.15 -6.13 33.64
N ASN A 205 2.84 -5.03 33.95
CA ASN A 205 2.74 -4.33 35.24
C ASN A 205 1.44 -3.52 35.42
N ASN A 206 0.62 -3.39 34.37
CA ASN A 206 -0.64 -2.64 34.35
C ASN A 206 -0.52 -1.13 34.64
N GLU A 207 0.69 -0.58 34.53
CA GLU A 207 0.92 0.86 34.62
C GLU A 207 0.28 1.61 33.43
N PRO A 208 -0.09 2.89 33.59
CA PRO A 208 -0.46 3.74 32.47
C PRO A 208 0.66 3.86 31.44
N ILE A 209 0.30 4.13 30.18
CA ILE A 209 1.29 4.45 29.14
C ILE A 209 1.74 5.89 29.33
N ALA A 210 2.99 6.10 29.73
CA ALA A 210 3.57 7.42 29.90
C ALA A 210 3.63 8.18 28.58
N ARG A 211 3.44 9.49 28.65
CA ARG A 211 3.54 10.41 27.52
C ARG A 211 4.80 11.26 27.67
N LEU A 212 5.66 11.22 26.66
CA LEU A 212 6.82 12.10 26.60
C LEU A 212 6.39 13.52 26.22
N PRO A 213 6.96 14.56 26.85
CA PRO A 213 6.66 15.96 26.53
C PRO A 213 7.17 16.33 25.13
N ASP A 214 8.36 15.87 24.77
CA ASP A 214 8.99 16.03 23.46
C ASP A 214 9.81 14.76 23.10
N LEU A 215 10.50 14.78 21.95
CA LEU A 215 11.35 13.65 21.51
C LEU A 215 12.73 13.63 22.17
N ASP A 216 13.16 14.74 22.78
CA ASP A 216 14.46 14.90 23.42
C ASP A 216 14.42 14.53 24.92
N ALA A 217 13.23 14.33 25.49
CA ALA A 217 13.01 13.78 26.83
C ALA A 217 13.76 12.47 27.09
N LEU A 218 14.05 11.71 26.03
CA LEU A 218 14.94 10.55 26.04
C LEU A 218 16.12 10.78 25.08
N GLY A 219 16.89 11.84 25.32
CA GLY A 219 17.97 12.29 24.43
C GLY A 219 18.99 11.21 24.09
N TRP A 220 19.24 10.27 25.01
CA TRP A 220 20.11 9.12 24.81
C TRP A 220 19.62 8.18 23.69
N LEU A 221 18.31 8.07 23.46
CA LEU A 221 17.74 7.29 22.35
C LEU A 221 17.78 8.03 21.01
N ASN A 222 17.95 9.36 21.00
CA ASN A 222 17.95 10.20 19.80
C ASN A 222 16.74 9.89 18.88
N LEU A 223 15.52 9.95 19.44
CA LEU A 223 14.30 9.62 18.71
C LEU A 223 14.12 10.58 17.52
N LYS A 224 13.82 10.02 16.33
CA LYS A 224 13.59 10.81 15.13
C LYS A 224 12.13 10.67 14.68
N PRO A 225 11.47 11.78 14.28
CA PRO A 225 10.15 11.70 13.67
C PRO A 225 10.16 10.70 12.52
N ALA A 226 9.12 9.88 12.43
CA ALA A 226 8.91 9.02 11.28
C ALA A 226 8.81 9.91 10.05
N GLN A 227 9.61 9.63 9.02
CA GLN A 227 9.33 10.14 7.69
C GLN A 227 8.02 9.51 7.26
N THR A 228 6.92 10.23 7.45
CA THR A 228 5.73 9.92 6.70
C THR A 228 6.12 10.10 5.24
N ASP A 229 6.17 9.00 4.48
CA ASP A 229 5.83 9.07 3.08
C ASP A 229 4.52 9.86 3.08
N ARG A 230 4.60 11.16 2.75
CA ARG A 230 3.41 11.99 2.66
C ARG A 230 2.45 11.17 1.81
N PRO A 231 1.30 10.72 2.35
CA PRO A 231 0.35 10.02 1.52
C PRO A 231 0.17 10.93 0.31
N LYS A 232 0.49 10.40 -0.88
CA LYS A 232 0.45 11.13 -2.16
C LYS A 232 -0.74 12.07 -2.03
N GLN A 233 -0.55 13.39 -2.06
CA GLN A 233 -1.68 14.32 -1.95
C GLN A 233 -2.65 13.98 -3.10
N GLN A 234 -3.58 13.07 -2.86
CA GLN A 234 -4.55 12.63 -3.83
C GLN A 234 -5.50 13.81 -3.90
N LYS A 235 -5.49 14.47 -5.06
CA LYS A 235 -6.32 15.64 -5.31
C LYS A 235 -7.78 15.23 -5.09
N LEU A 236 -8.44 15.97 -4.22
CA LEU A 236 -9.89 15.90 -4.08
C LEU A 236 -10.54 16.34 -5.39
N SER A 237 -11.68 15.72 -5.72
CA SER A 237 -12.49 16.20 -6.83
C SER A 237 -12.96 17.64 -6.55
N GLY A 238 -13.16 18.45 -7.59
CA GLY A 238 -13.63 19.83 -7.40
C GLY A 238 -14.96 19.90 -6.65
N LYS A 239 -15.84 18.92 -6.88
CA LYS A 239 -17.11 18.78 -6.15
C LYS A 239 -16.90 18.44 -4.68
N ALA A 240 -16.02 17.48 -4.37
CA ALA A 240 -15.68 17.15 -2.99
C ALA A 240 -15.04 18.34 -2.26
N TRP A 241 -14.19 19.11 -2.95
CA TRP A 241 -13.63 20.33 -2.38
C TRP A 241 -14.69 21.39 -2.08
N ARG A 242 -15.67 21.58 -2.98
CA ARG A 242 -16.79 22.52 -2.76
C ARG A 242 -17.69 22.08 -1.61
N LEU A 243 -18.04 20.79 -1.54
CA LEU A 243 -18.78 20.21 -0.42
C LEU A 243 -18.04 20.39 0.90
N LEU A 244 -16.73 20.13 0.91
CA LEU A 244 -15.89 20.29 2.10
C LEU A 244 -15.85 21.75 2.56
N ASN A 245 -15.83 22.72 1.64
CA ASN A 245 -15.84 24.16 1.96
C ASN A 245 -17.23 24.73 2.26
N GLY A 246 -18.28 23.92 2.30
CA GLY A 246 -19.63 24.42 2.63
C GLY A 246 -20.30 25.20 1.50
N ASP A 247 -19.95 24.96 0.23
CA ASP A 247 -20.53 25.68 -0.91
C ASP A 247 -22.04 25.42 -1.03
N ALA A 248 -22.84 26.45 -0.75
CA ALA A 248 -24.31 26.37 -0.67
C ALA A 248 -24.95 25.83 -1.95
N LYS A 249 -24.44 26.23 -3.12
CA LYS A 249 -24.94 25.75 -4.43
C LYS A 249 -24.70 24.26 -4.63
N THR A 250 -23.53 23.76 -4.24
CA THR A 250 -23.19 22.34 -4.37
C THR A 250 -23.94 21.49 -3.34
N ILE A 251 -24.16 22.01 -2.13
CA ILE A 251 -24.95 21.33 -1.08
C ILE A 251 -26.43 21.27 -1.46
N GLY A 252 -27.01 22.37 -1.97
CA GLY A 252 -28.41 22.44 -2.38
C GLY A 252 -28.79 21.56 -3.59
N ALA A 253 -27.81 20.91 -4.22
CA ALA A 253 -28.05 19.92 -5.27
C ALA A 253 -28.38 18.52 -4.73
N TYR A 254 -28.36 18.33 -3.41
CA TYR A 254 -28.72 17.09 -2.73
C TYR A 254 -30.05 17.25 -2.00
N GLN A 255 -30.79 16.16 -1.78
CA GLN A 255 -32.07 16.20 -1.07
C GLN A 255 -31.89 16.58 0.41
N SER A 256 -30.74 16.26 1.00
CA SER A 256 -30.42 16.65 2.38
C SER A 256 -28.92 16.91 2.61
N ARG A 257 -28.61 17.63 3.70
CA ARG A 257 -27.22 17.83 4.16
C ARG A 257 -26.52 16.52 4.52
N SER A 258 -27.25 15.56 5.10
CA SER A 258 -26.72 14.22 5.40
C SER A 258 -26.35 13.47 4.12
N GLU A 259 -27.17 13.56 3.07
CA GLU A 259 -26.88 12.96 1.76
C GLU A 259 -25.64 13.59 1.10
N ALA A 260 -25.51 14.92 1.20
CA ALA A 260 -24.31 15.62 0.73
C ALA A 260 -23.04 15.17 1.48
N GLU A 261 -23.14 14.84 2.77
CA GLU A 261 -22.03 14.31 3.58
C GLU A 261 -21.69 12.86 3.22
N ILE A 262 -22.69 12.02 2.94
CA ILE A 262 -22.47 10.66 2.40
C ILE A 262 -21.71 10.76 1.07
N ALA A 263 -22.16 11.61 0.15
CA ALA A 263 -21.49 11.78 -1.14
C ALA A 263 -20.06 12.35 -1.01
N LEU A 264 -19.81 13.19 -0.01
CA LEU A 264 -18.46 13.67 0.30
C LEU A 264 -17.59 12.52 0.85
N CYS A 265 -18.10 11.72 1.78
CA CYS A 265 -17.43 10.52 2.30
C CYS A 265 -17.10 9.52 1.18
N GLU A 266 -18.03 9.27 0.26
CA GLU A 266 -17.79 8.42 -0.91
C GLU A 266 -16.67 8.95 -1.80
N SER A 267 -16.69 10.25 -2.12
CA SER A 267 -15.66 10.84 -2.96
C SER A 267 -14.29 10.80 -2.27
N LEU A 268 -14.23 10.89 -0.95
CA LEU A 268 -13.01 10.78 -0.17
C LEU A 268 -12.52 9.32 -0.12
N ALA A 269 -13.43 8.36 0.07
CA ALA A 269 -13.13 6.93 0.03
C ALA A 269 -12.56 6.49 -1.32
N ARG A 270 -13.20 6.90 -2.43
CA ARG A 270 -12.71 6.61 -3.79
C ARG A 270 -11.38 7.31 -4.10
N ALA A 271 -11.07 8.41 -3.41
CA ALA A 271 -9.76 9.07 -3.44
C ALA A 271 -8.73 8.38 -2.52
N GLY A 272 -9.05 7.18 -1.99
CA GLY A 272 -8.17 6.39 -1.14
C GLY A 272 -7.95 6.97 0.25
N ARG A 273 -8.82 7.88 0.72
CA ARG A 273 -8.76 8.40 2.08
C ARG A 273 -9.31 7.37 3.05
N ASN A 274 -8.76 7.33 4.26
CA ASN A 274 -9.32 6.56 5.35
C ASN A 274 -10.24 7.41 6.24
N PHE A 275 -11.02 6.77 7.10
CA PHE A 275 -11.95 7.43 8.00
C PHE A 275 -11.29 8.53 8.85
N ASN A 276 -10.08 8.32 9.39
CA ASN A 276 -9.42 9.32 10.24
C ASN A 276 -8.94 10.55 9.44
N GLU A 277 -8.54 10.36 8.17
CA GLU A 277 -8.29 11.49 7.27
C GLU A 277 -9.58 12.25 6.95
N VAL A 278 -10.69 11.53 6.74
CA VAL A 278 -12.01 12.12 6.51
C VAL A 278 -12.47 12.92 7.73
N LEU A 279 -12.38 12.36 8.93
CA LEU A 279 -12.72 13.04 10.18
C LEU A 279 -11.89 14.32 10.37
N ARG A 280 -10.59 14.27 10.12
CA ARG A 280 -9.73 15.46 10.16
C ARG A 280 -10.17 16.52 9.14
N LEU A 281 -10.56 16.13 7.93
CA LEU A 281 -11.07 17.06 6.93
C LEU A 281 -12.41 17.66 7.36
N PHE A 282 -13.34 16.86 7.86
CA PHE A 282 -14.64 17.34 8.34
C PHE A 282 -14.53 18.30 9.53
N ARG A 283 -13.53 18.12 10.39
CA ARG A 283 -13.21 19.07 11.48
C ARG A 283 -12.52 20.34 11.00
N ALA A 284 -11.61 20.22 10.03
CA ALA A 284 -10.82 21.34 9.54
C ALA A 284 -11.62 22.30 8.63
N TYR A 285 -12.75 21.87 8.08
CA TYR A 285 -13.53 22.65 7.13
C TYR A 285 -15.01 22.79 7.55
N PRO A 286 -15.78 23.70 6.95
CA PRO A 286 -17.20 23.87 7.29
C PRO A 286 -18.06 22.62 6.99
N GLY A 287 -17.78 21.93 5.87
CA GLY A 287 -18.57 20.80 5.39
C GLY A 287 -20.02 21.17 5.03
N PRO A 288 -20.86 20.18 4.69
CA PRO A 288 -22.29 20.40 4.43
C PRO A 288 -23.12 20.73 5.68
N GLY A 289 -22.59 20.43 6.87
CA GLY A 289 -23.02 21.05 8.14
C GLY A 289 -23.76 20.14 9.12
N LYS A 290 -24.16 18.93 8.74
CA LYS A 290 -24.83 18.00 9.68
C LYS A 290 -23.83 17.40 10.67
N PHE A 291 -22.63 17.07 10.20
CA PHE A 291 -21.51 16.71 11.07
C PHE A 291 -21.18 17.80 12.08
N ARG A 292 -21.17 19.08 11.68
CA ARG A 292 -20.88 20.22 12.56
C ARG A 292 -21.83 20.31 13.75
N GLU A 293 -23.12 20.06 13.52
CA GLU A 293 -24.12 20.00 14.60
C GLU A 293 -23.81 18.88 15.59
N LYS A 294 -23.34 17.74 15.09
CA LYS A 294 -23.05 16.54 15.88
C LYS A 294 -21.70 16.58 16.58
N ASP A 295 -20.69 17.24 16.01
CA ASP A 295 -19.35 17.37 16.58
C ASP A 295 -19.25 18.43 17.69
N MET A 296 -20.39 19.04 18.09
CA MET A 296 -20.50 19.77 19.36
C MET A 296 -20.17 18.86 20.56
N ASP A 297 -20.54 17.58 20.46
CA ASP A 297 -19.96 16.49 21.25
C ASP A 297 -19.00 15.70 20.33
N PRO A 298 -17.66 15.75 20.56
CA PRO A 298 -16.70 15.05 19.72
C PRO A 298 -16.92 13.53 19.59
N LEU A 299 -17.57 12.90 20.58
CA LEU A 299 -17.89 11.47 20.54
C LEU A 299 -19.10 11.22 19.63
N GLU A 300 -20.15 12.04 19.76
CA GLU A 300 -21.34 11.99 18.92
C GLU A 300 -21.01 12.34 17.45
N GLY A 301 -20.21 13.37 17.22
CA GLY A 301 -19.72 13.76 15.90
C GLY A 301 -18.91 12.65 15.23
N ARG A 302 -17.97 12.03 15.96
CA ARG A 302 -17.20 10.88 15.46
C ARG A 302 -18.10 9.71 15.12
N ARG A 303 -19.07 9.36 15.98
CA ARG A 303 -20.02 8.27 15.76
C ARG A 303 -20.90 8.53 14.54
N TYR A 304 -21.46 9.73 14.43
CA TYR A 304 -22.26 10.16 13.29
C TYR A 304 -21.46 10.05 11.99
N LEU A 305 -20.26 10.63 11.93
CA LEU A 305 -19.44 10.58 10.72
C LEU A 305 -19.01 9.15 10.38
N TYR A 306 -18.76 8.31 11.38
CA TYR A 306 -18.42 6.90 11.17
C TYR A 306 -19.57 6.15 10.50
N MET A 307 -20.81 6.36 10.94
CA MET A 307 -21.99 5.79 10.29
C MET A 307 -22.16 6.33 8.87
N THR A 308 -22.01 7.64 8.67
CA THR A 308 -22.04 8.28 7.32
C THR A 308 -20.97 7.68 6.40
N TRP A 309 -19.78 7.44 6.92
CA TRP A 309 -18.66 6.81 6.21
C TRP A 309 -18.95 5.35 5.84
N CYS A 310 -19.45 4.55 6.78
CA CYS A 310 -19.86 3.17 6.54
C CYS A 310 -20.96 3.09 5.48
N ASN A 311 -21.97 3.96 5.55
CA ASN A 311 -23.04 4.02 4.56
C ASN A 311 -22.49 4.37 3.15
N GLY A 312 -21.55 5.30 3.06
CA GLY A 312 -20.89 5.63 1.79
C GLY A 312 -20.05 4.47 1.24
N LEU A 313 -19.32 3.74 2.09
CA LEU A 313 -18.57 2.55 1.67
C LEU A 313 -19.51 1.42 1.22
N ASP A 314 -20.58 1.19 1.97
CA ASP A 314 -21.58 0.19 1.63
C ASP A 314 -22.23 0.53 0.29
N TRP A 315 -22.60 1.78 0.07
CA TRP A 315 -23.11 2.26 -1.21
C TRP A 315 -22.10 2.09 -2.36
N ILE A 316 -20.80 2.36 -2.14
CA ILE A 316 -19.75 2.10 -3.13
C ILE A 316 -19.66 0.61 -3.50
N ASN A 317 -19.84 -0.26 -2.52
CA ASN A 317 -19.70 -1.70 -2.69
C ASN A 317 -20.96 -2.37 -3.28
N THR A 318 -22.14 -1.83 -2.98
CA THR A 318 -23.45 -2.39 -3.37
C THR A 318 -24.03 -1.72 -4.61
N THR A 319 -23.72 -0.44 -4.87
CA THR A 319 -24.31 0.29 -5.99
C THR A 319 -23.49 0.07 -7.27
N GLU A 320 -24.15 -0.53 -8.25
CA GLU A 320 -23.67 -0.70 -9.62
C GLU A 320 -23.53 0.65 -10.33
N ASN A 321 -22.42 1.32 -10.09
CA ASN A 321 -22.08 2.52 -10.84
C ASN A 321 -21.70 2.11 -12.27
N LYS A 322 -22.62 2.34 -13.23
CA LYS A 322 -22.46 2.04 -14.66
C LYS A 322 -21.12 2.54 -15.22
N ALA A 323 -20.65 3.73 -14.82
CA ALA A 323 -19.35 4.25 -15.26
C ALA A 323 -18.17 3.46 -14.69
N THR A 324 -18.28 2.99 -13.44
CA THR A 324 -17.26 2.13 -12.81
C THR A 324 -17.23 0.75 -13.45
N ILE A 325 -18.40 0.15 -13.72
CA ILE A 325 -18.51 -1.13 -14.42
C ILE A 325 -17.91 -1.03 -15.82
N LEU A 326 -18.32 -0.04 -16.59
CA LEU A 326 -17.78 0.25 -17.91
C LEU A 326 -16.26 0.41 -17.88
N ALA A 327 -15.73 1.22 -16.96
CA ALA A 327 -14.29 1.43 -16.84
C ALA A 327 -13.53 0.16 -16.42
N LYS A 328 -14.11 -0.70 -15.57
CA LYS A 328 -13.52 -2.02 -15.24
C LYS A 328 -13.44 -2.92 -16.48
N GLN A 329 -14.52 -2.98 -17.25
CA GLN A 329 -14.59 -3.80 -18.47
C GLN A 329 -13.62 -3.30 -19.54
N LEU A 330 -13.64 -2.00 -19.84
CA LEU A 330 -12.73 -1.38 -20.82
C LEU A 330 -11.27 -1.48 -20.38
N LYS A 331 -10.99 -1.40 -19.09
CA LYS A 331 -9.66 -1.69 -18.54
C LYS A 331 -9.27 -3.15 -18.78
N SER A 332 -10.14 -4.10 -18.50
CA SER A 332 -9.90 -5.53 -18.75
C SER A 332 -9.62 -5.81 -20.22
N TRP A 333 -10.47 -5.27 -21.10
CA TRP A 333 -10.27 -5.32 -22.56
C TRP A 333 -8.92 -4.75 -22.96
N ALA A 334 -8.58 -3.53 -22.52
CA ALA A 334 -7.30 -2.90 -22.87
C ALA A 334 -6.07 -3.67 -22.36
N LEU A 335 -6.24 -4.41 -21.26
CA LEU A 335 -5.18 -5.27 -20.74
C LEU A 335 -4.97 -6.52 -21.57
N GLY A 336 -6.06 -7.16 -22.04
CA GLY A 336 -6.02 -8.36 -22.88
C GLY A 336 -5.92 -8.10 -24.39
N HIS A 337 -6.09 -6.86 -24.84
CA HIS A 337 -6.01 -6.49 -26.25
C HIS A 337 -4.56 -6.21 -26.67
N ALA A 338 -4.17 -6.69 -27.86
CA ALA A 338 -2.84 -6.50 -28.42
C ALA A 338 -2.72 -5.13 -29.14
N TRP A 339 -2.04 -4.17 -28.51
CA TRP A 339 -1.88 -2.82 -29.07
C TRP A 339 -0.73 -2.76 -30.09
N ARG A 340 -1.06 -2.60 -31.37
CA ARG A 340 -0.10 -2.59 -32.49
C ARG A 340 0.33 -1.20 -32.93
N GLY A 341 1.56 -1.10 -33.47
CA GLY A 341 2.11 0.14 -34.04
C GLY A 341 3.12 0.89 -33.15
N ARG A 342 3.75 1.92 -33.71
CA ARG A 342 4.87 2.66 -33.09
C ARG A 342 4.48 3.43 -31.81
N GLY A 343 3.22 3.86 -31.70
CA GLY A 343 2.68 4.59 -30.54
C GLY A 343 1.91 3.74 -29.53
N ALA A 344 1.65 2.47 -29.86
CA ALA A 344 0.63 1.68 -29.19
C ALA A 344 0.82 1.50 -27.69
N SER A 345 2.07 1.32 -27.23
CA SER A 345 2.33 1.19 -25.79
C SER A 345 2.02 2.47 -25.00
N SER A 346 2.23 3.64 -25.62
CA SER A 346 1.85 4.90 -25.00
C SER A 346 0.33 5.07 -25.03
N ASP A 347 -0.32 4.65 -26.12
CA ASP A 347 -1.78 4.72 -26.28
C ASP A 347 -2.49 3.84 -25.25
N ARG A 348 -2.03 2.59 -25.09
CA ARG A 348 -2.49 1.68 -24.03
C ARG A 348 -2.35 2.29 -22.64
N ALA A 349 -1.15 2.80 -22.32
CA ALA A 349 -0.88 3.35 -20.99
C ALA A 349 -1.77 4.58 -20.68
N VAL A 350 -2.00 5.44 -21.68
CA VAL A 350 -2.86 6.62 -21.54
C VAL A 350 -4.34 6.22 -21.46
N TYR A 351 -4.78 5.23 -22.25
CA TYR A 351 -6.15 4.71 -22.18
C TYR A 351 -6.46 4.11 -20.80
N LEU A 352 -5.54 3.30 -20.26
CA LEU A 352 -5.63 2.80 -18.88
C LEU A 352 -5.65 3.94 -17.86
N ALA A 353 -4.90 5.03 -18.09
CA ALA A 353 -4.98 6.21 -17.22
C ALA A 353 -6.39 6.84 -17.24
N HIS A 354 -7.03 6.97 -18.40
CA HIS A 354 -8.43 7.42 -18.47
C HIS A 354 -9.38 6.49 -17.70
N CYS A 355 -9.28 5.17 -17.91
CA CYS A 355 -10.09 4.20 -17.17
C CYS A 355 -9.92 4.35 -15.65
N ASN A 356 -8.69 4.50 -15.16
CA ASN A 356 -8.44 4.68 -13.74
C ASN A 356 -8.93 6.04 -13.19
N ILE A 357 -8.96 7.10 -14.01
CA ILE A 357 -9.61 8.36 -13.60
C ILE A 357 -11.11 8.13 -13.40
N VAL A 358 -11.79 7.41 -14.32
CA VAL A 358 -13.21 7.06 -14.18
C VAL A 358 -13.46 6.19 -12.96
N LEU A 359 -12.64 5.17 -12.71
CA LEU A 359 -12.73 4.34 -11.50
C LEU A 359 -12.59 5.17 -10.21
N ARG A 360 -11.67 6.15 -10.21
CA ARG A 360 -11.42 7.02 -9.07
C ARG A 360 -12.54 8.05 -8.87
N CYS A 361 -13.10 8.63 -9.93
CA CYS A 361 -14.16 9.63 -9.80
C CYS A 361 -15.57 9.03 -9.77
N GLY A 362 -15.75 7.77 -10.16
CA GLY A 362 -17.05 7.12 -10.28
C GLY A 362 -17.98 7.79 -11.29
N LYS A 363 -17.45 8.50 -12.30
CA LYS A 363 -18.28 9.28 -13.23
C LYS A 363 -17.73 9.22 -14.66
N GLN A 364 -18.65 9.17 -15.61
CA GLN A 364 -18.43 9.45 -17.01
C GLN A 364 -19.51 10.46 -17.49
N PRO A 365 -19.21 11.45 -18.33
CA PRO A 365 -17.87 11.84 -18.80
C PRO A 365 -16.99 12.40 -17.66
N HIS A 366 -15.66 12.31 -17.83
CA HIS A 366 -14.66 12.63 -16.81
C HIS A 366 -13.66 13.68 -17.28
N GLY A 367 -13.25 14.55 -16.35
CA GLY A 367 -12.18 15.51 -16.59
C GLY A 367 -10.80 14.85 -16.48
N ALA A 368 -9.93 15.07 -17.46
CA ALA A 368 -8.56 14.58 -17.44
C ALA A 368 -7.56 15.62 -17.95
N GLY A 369 -6.60 16.02 -17.12
CA GLY A 369 -5.53 16.93 -17.54
C GLY A 369 -4.37 16.17 -18.17
N LEU A 370 -3.80 16.68 -19.28
CA LEU A 370 -2.67 16.04 -19.98
C LEU A 370 -1.45 15.75 -19.08
N ARG A 371 -1.19 16.62 -18.10
CA ARG A 371 -0.11 16.42 -17.11
C ARG A 371 -0.40 15.26 -16.16
N GLU A 372 -1.66 15.12 -15.72
CA GLU A 372 -2.09 14.01 -14.88
C GLU A 372 -2.06 12.68 -15.65
N LEU A 373 -2.55 12.68 -16.89
CA LEU A 373 -2.45 11.53 -17.78
C LEU A 373 -0.98 11.12 -18.00
N GLY A 374 -0.08 12.09 -18.22
CA GLY A 374 1.35 11.84 -18.33
C GLY A 374 1.96 11.24 -17.06
N GLU A 375 1.60 11.75 -15.88
CA GLU A 375 2.05 11.19 -14.59
C GLU A 375 1.55 9.74 -14.42
N MET A 376 0.26 9.50 -14.65
CA MET A 376 -0.40 8.19 -14.49
C MET A 376 0.13 7.16 -15.48
N ALA A 377 0.34 7.55 -16.74
CA ALA A 377 0.88 6.68 -17.78
C ALA A 377 2.42 6.59 -17.73
N GLY A 378 3.10 7.40 -16.90
CA GLY A 378 4.56 7.46 -16.84
C GLY A 378 5.21 7.91 -18.16
N VAL A 379 4.61 8.90 -18.82
CA VAL A 379 5.08 9.52 -20.08
C VAL A 379 5.12 11.04 -19.94
N HIS A 380 5.76 11.72 -20.90
CA HIS A 380 5.70 13.18 -20.96
C HIS A 380 4.27 13.65 -21.31
N TRP A 381 3.84 14.80 -20.78
CA TRP A 381 2.46 15.30 -21.00
C TRP A 381 2.14 15.54 -22.49
N ALA A 382 3.12 15.95 -23.30
CA ALA A 382 2.94 16.10 -24.75
C ALA A 382 2.74 14.73 -25.44
N THR A 383 3.37 13.67 -24.93
CA THR A 383 3.14 12.30 -25.41
C THR A 383 1.75 11.82 -25.01
N ALA A 384 1.28 12.15 -23.80
CA ALA A 384 -0.09 11.90 -23.39
C ALA A 384 -1.10 12.61 -24.31
N GLY A 385 -0.87 13.88 -24.66
CA GLY A 385 -1.71 14.62 -25.61
C GLY A 385 -1.79 13.94 -26.98
N ARG A 386 -0.65 13.59 -27.58
CA ARG A 386 -0.63 12.88 -28.88
C ARG A 386 -1.31 11.51 -28.82
N ALA A 387 -1.17 10.79 -27.70
CA ALA A 387 -1.83 9.51 -27.48
C ALA A 387 -3.35 9.69 -27.37
N THR A 388 -3.83 10.67 -26.59
CA THR A 388 -5.25 11.00 -26.49
C THR A 388 -5.85 11.34 -27.86
N THR A 389 -5.17 12.12 -28.70
CA THR A 389 -5.63 12.39 -30.08
C THR A 389 -5.77 11.13 -30.91
N ARG A 390 -4.81 10.19 -30.82
CA ARG A 390 -4.90 8.90 -31.52
C ARG A 390 -6.05 8.04 -30.99
N LEU A 391 -6.26 8.01 -29.68
CA LEU A 391 -7.36 7.28 -29.04
C LEU A 391 -8.73 7.84 -29.47
N ILE A 392 -8.85 9.17 -29.63
CA ILE A 392 -10.06 9.79 -30.18
C ILE A 392 -10.26 9.38 -31.63
N LYS A 393 -9.22 9.46 -32.47
CA LYS A 393 -9.29 9.04 -33.88
C LYS A 393 -9.65 7.56 -34.04
N ALA A 394 -9.23 6.72 -33.08
CA ALA A 394 -9.55 5.30 -33.03
C ALA A 394 -10.96 5.01 -32.49
N GLY A 395 -11.74 6.02 -32.12
CA GLY A 395 -13.09 5.84 -31.56
C GLY A 395 -13.11 5.26 -30.15
N LEU A 396 -11.99 5.27 -29.42
CA LEU A 396 -11.89 4.74 -28.06
C LEU A 396 -12.16 5.81 -26.99
N LEU A 397 -12.05 7.09 -27.37
CA LEU A 397 -12.36 8.24 -26.53
C LEU A 397 -13.18 9.23 -27.34
N GLU A 398 -14.06 9.95 -26.65
CA GLU A 398 -14.75 11.12 -27.19
C GLU A 398 -14.35 12.35 -26.37
N LEU A 399 -14.08 13.47 -27.04
CA LEU A 399 -13.87 14.75 -26.38
C LEU A 399 -15.22 15.47 -26.28
N ILE A 400 -15.74 15.58 -25.05
CA ILE A 400 -17.06 16.17 -24.77
C ILE A 400 -16.97 17.68 -24.57
N THR A 401 -15.91 18.14 -23.90
CA THR A 401 -15.72 19.57 -23.62
C THR A 401 -14.24 19.91 -23.65
N GLU A 402 -13.91 20.95 -24.40
CA GLU A 402 -12.55 21.50 -24.44
C GLU A 402 -12.18 22.21 -23.14
N SER A 403 -10.87 22.22 -22.86
CA SER A 403 -10.32 22.82 -21.67
C SER A 403 -10.45 24.32 -21.72
N THR A 404 -10.79 24.91 -20.59
CA THR A 404 -10.63 26.35 -20.36
C THR A 404 -9.35 26.58 -19.55
N PRO A 405 -8.88 27.82 -19.38
CA PRO A 405 -7.70 28.10 -18.55
C PRO A 405 -7.82 27.57 -17.11
N SER A 406 -9.05 27.40 -16.61
CA SER A 406 -9.33 26.92 -15.25
C SER A 406 -9.79 25.46 -15.16
N LEU A 407 -10.23 24.84 -16.26
CA LEU A 407 -10.83 23.49 -16.27
C LEU A 407 -10.16 22.57 -17.31
N PRO A 408 -9.89 21.30 -16.98
CA PRO A 408 -9.34 20.35 -17.93
C PRO A 408 -10.38 19.93 -18.99
N ASN A 409 -9.90 19.34 -20.08
CA ASN A 409 -10.74 18.64 -21.05
C ASN A 409 -11.62 17.59 -20.36
N ILE A 410 -12.86 17.47 -20.82
CA ILE A 410 -13.81 16.43 -20.42
C ILE A 410 -13.90 15.39 -21.54
N TYR A 411 -13.69 14.13 -21.18
CA TYR A 411 -13.71 13.00 -22.10
C TYR A 411 -14.78 11.98 -21.72
N ALA A 412 -15.24 11.19 -22.67
CA ALA A 412 -15.99 9.96 -22.43
C ALA A 412 -15.19 8.74 -22.93
N LEU A 413 -15.22 7.63 -22.19
CA LEU A 413 -14.76 6.35 -22.71
C LEU A 413 -15.82 5.79 -23.64
N THR A 414 -15.39 5.36 -24.82
CA THR A 414 -16.24 4.74 -25.82
C THR A 414 -16.00 3.23 -25.82
N VAL A 415 -17.06 2.47 -26.10
CA VAL A 415 -16.96 1.01 -26.25
C VAL A 415 -16.46 0.70 -27.66
N PRO A 416 -15.40 -0.11 -27.83
CA PRO A 416 -14.97 -0.57 -29.15
C PRO A 416 -16.13 -1.32 -29.83
N SER A 417 -16.37 -1.07 -31.12
CA SER A 417 -17.47 -1.69 -31.89
C SER A 417 -17.49 -3.22 -31.81
N GLU A 418 -16.32 -3.87 -31.83
CA GLU A 418 -16.16 -5.33 -31.69
C GLU A 418 -16.58 -5.89 -30.31
N GLN A 419 -16.72 -5.03 -29.29
CA GLN A 419 -17.09 -5.41 -27.93
C GLN A 419 -18.47 -4.89 -27.54
N GLU A 420 -19.17 -4.19 -28.45
CA GLU A 420 -20.39 -3.46 -28.13
C GLU A 420 -21.51 -4.38 -27.67
N GLU A 421 -21.73 -5.52 -28.33
CA GLU A 421 -22.72 -6.53 -27.90
C GLU A 421 -22.33 -7.24 -26.61
N LYS A 422 -21.05 -7.63 -26.46
CA LYS A 422 -20.55 -8.32 -25.25
C LYS A 422 -20.62 -7.41 -24.03
N ILE A 423 -20.24 -6.14 -24.15
CA ILE A 423 -20.30 -5.19 -23.03
C ILE A 423 -21.75 -4.79 -22.73
N ARG A 424 -22.61 -4.59 -23.75
CA ARG A 424 -24.04 -4.32 -23.54
C ARG A 424 -24.75 -5.48 -22.83
N ALA A 425 -24.52 -6.74 -23.22
CA ALA A 425 -25.15 -7.91 -22.58
C ALA A 425 -24.79 -8.08 -21.09
N TYR A 426 -23.55 -7.75 -20.71
CA TYR A 426 -23.09 -7.84 -19.32
C TYR A 426 -23.42 -6.60 -18.47
N CYS A 427 -23.72 -5.45 -19.08
CA CYS A 427 -24.23 -4.28 -18.36
C CYS A 427 -25.64 -4.47 -17.78
N TYR A 428 -26.31 -5.58 -18.11
CA TYR A 428 -27.63 -5.96 -17.57
C TYR A 428 -27.61 -7.22 -16.70
N THR A 429 -26.44 -7.81 -16.45
CA THR A 429 -26.32 -9.00 -15.58
C THR A 429 -25.37 -8.74 -14.42
N PRO A 430 -25.83 -8.89 -13.16
CA PRO A 430 -25.05 -8.54 -11.97
C PRO A 430 -23.95 -9.57 -11.74
N SER A 431 -22.74 -9.31 -12.27
CA SER A 431 -21.58 -10.14 -11.95
C SER A 431 -20.98 -9.73 -10.60
N HIS A 432 -21.18 -10.58 -9.59
CA HIS A 432 -20.58 -10.50 -8.24
C HIS A 432 -19.10 -10.91 -8.22
N GLY A 433 -18.34 -10.57 -9.28
CA GLY A 433 -16.93 -10.92 -9.41
C GLY A 433 -16.06 -10.08 -8.48
N GLY A 434 -15.51 -10.73 -7.44
CA GLY A 434 -14.54 -10.14 -6.52
C GLY A 434 -13.45 -9.35 -7.24
N VAL A 435 -13.23 -8.12 -6.78
CA VAL A 435 -12.28 -7.18 -7.35
C VAL A 435 -10.86 -7.71 -7.18
N MET A 436 -10.22 -8.12 -8.27
CA MET A 436 -8.78 -8.29 -8.29
C MET A 436 -8.12 -6.92 -8.07
N GLU A 437 -7.20 -6.88 -7.10
CA GLU A 437 -6.47 -5.68 -6.70
C GLU A 437 -5.78 -5.00 -7.90
N CYS A 438 -5.67 -3.68 -7.84
CA CYS A 438 -5.21 -2.79 -8.91
C CYS A 438 -3.68 -2.86 -9.18
N SER A 439 -3.09 -4.06 -9.25
CA SER A 439 -1.65 -4.30 -9.44
C SER A 439 -1.11 -3.74 -10.75
N SER A 440 -1.92 -3.81 -11.82
CA SER A 440 -1.51 -3.50 -13.20
C SER A 440 -1.10 -2.04 -13.45
N MET A 441 -1.70 -1.07 -12.75
CA MET A 441 -1.37 0.34 -12.96
C MET A 441 -0.12 0.77 -12.17
N HIS A 442 0.07 0.21 -10.98
CA HIS A 442 1.30 0.39 -10.21
C HIS A 442 2.50 -0.11 -11.01
N THR A 443 2.34 -1.23 -11.71
CA THR A 443 3.34 -1.74 -12.65
C THR A 443 3.61 -0.75 -13.77
N ILE A 444 2.62 -0.31 -14.57
CA ILE A 444 2.87 0.54 -15.76
C ILE A 444 3.44 1.93 -15.40
N SER A 445 3.11 2.45 -14.21
CA SER A 445 3.59 3.74 -13.71
C SER A 445 4.92 3.68 -12.97
N HIS A 446 5.44 2.48 -12.70
CA HIS A 446 6.70 2.29 -11.99
C HIS A 446 7.88 2.92 -12.75
N ASP A 447 8.83 3.46 -12.00
CA ASP A 447 9.95 4.23 -12.55
C ASP A 447 10.85 3.42 -13.49
N ILE A 448 10.95 2.10 -13.24
CA ILE A 448 11.68 1.17 -14.12
C ILE A 448 11.12 1.15 -15.55
N PHE A 449 9.82 1.40 -15.75
CA PHE A 449 9.19 1.35 -17.08
C PHE A 449 9.08 2.72 -17.77
N ARG A 450 9.88 3.68 -17.32
CA ARG A 450 10.07 4.97 -18.01
C ARG A 450 11.02 4.81 -19.21
N TRP A 451 11.13 5.85 -20.02
CA TRP A 451 11.85 5.81 -21.30
C TRP A 451 13.33 5.39 -21.15
N ALA A 452 13.99 5.80 -20.06
CA ALA A 452 15.38 5.49 -19.75
C ALA A 452 15.59 4.13 -19.05
N GLY A 453 14.50 3.38 -18.79
CA GLY A 453 14.57 2.05 -18.22
C GLY A 453 14.06 0.96 -19.16
N LEU A 454 13.25 0.05 -18.65
CA LEU A 454 12.62 -1.03 -19.41
C LEU A 454 11.55 -0.54 -20.40
N ASN A 455 11.10 0.71 -20.29
CA ASN A 455 10.06 1.34 -21.11
C ASN A 455 8.70 0.61 -21.08
N LYS A 456 7.73 1.09 -21.87
CA LYS A 456 6.34 0.56 -21.85
C LYS A 456 6.19 -0.83 -22.45
N SER A 457 6.99 -1.18 -23.46
CA SER A 457 7.03 -2.56 -23.95
C SER A 457 7.56 -3.52 -22.89
N GLY A 458 8.50 -3.09 -22.04
CA GLY A 458 8.92 -3.86 -20.87
C GLY A 458 7.82 -4.03 -19.82
N ALA A 459 7.01 -2.99 -19.58
CA ALA A 459 5.87 -3.10 -18.66
C ALA A 459 4.83 -4.11 -19.15
N GLU A 460 4.57 -4.16 -20.47
CA GLU A 460 3.65 -5.11 -21.08
C GLU A 460 4.16 -6.56 -20.94
N VAL A 461 5.44 -6.80 -21.21
CA VAL A 461 6.06 -8.13 -21.05
C VAL A 461 6.03 -8.57 -19.58
N TRP A 462 6.45 -7.70 -18.66
CA TRP A 462 6.39 -7.98 -17.22
C TRP A 462 4.96 -8.29 -16.76
N GLN A 463 3.98 -7.53 -17.24
CA GLN A 463 2.59 -7.75 -16.89
C GLN A 463 2.05 -9.08 -17.41
N ALA A 464 2.43 -9.49 -18.63
CA ALA A 464 2.02 -10.77 -19.19
C ALA A 464 2.57 -11.96 -18.41
N LEU A 465 3.78 -11.82 -17.84
CA LEU A 465 4.42 -12.83 -17.00
C LEU A 465 3.86 -12.90 -15.57
N GLN A 466 2.98 -11.99 -15.16
CA GLN A 466 2.41 -12.05 -13.81
C GLN A 466 1.44 -13.22 -13.67
N GLY A 467 1.91 -14.30 -13.04
CA GLY A 467 1.11 -15.47 -12.71
C GLY A 467 1.10 -16.57 -13.77
N SER A 468 2.00 -16.54 -14.76
CA SER A 468 2.14 -17.59 -15.78
C SER A 468 3.56 -17.63 -16.35
N GLU A 469 4.01 -18.83 -16.68
CA GLU A 469 5.23 -19.08 -17.45
C GLU A 469 4.88 -19.03 -18.94
N LEU A 470 5.61 -18.24 -19.73
CA LEU A 470 5.24 -17.99 -21.13
C LEU A 470 6.44 -18.02 -22.06
N THR A 471 6.22 -18.55 -23.26
CA THR A 471 7.20 -18.50 -24.35
C THR A 471 7.29 -17.10 -24.98
N ILE A 472 8.38 -16.83 -25.71
CA ILE A 472 8.52 -15.60 -26.52
C ILE A 472 7.37 -15.46 -27.54
N ARG A 473 6.87 -16.58 -28.07
CA ARG A 473 5.79 -16.59 -29.07
C ARG A 473 4.47 -16.14 -28.45
N GLU A 474 4.15 -16.64 -27.26
CA GLU A 474 2.95 -16.27 -26.52
C GLU A 474 3.02 -14.82 -26.04
N LEU A 475 4.16 -14.41 -25.48
CA LEU A 475 4.40 -13.02 -25.08
C LEU A 475 4.26 -12.06 -26.27
N ALA A 476 4.78 -12.43 -27.44
CA ALA A 476 4.62 -11.62 -28.66
C ALA A 476 3.15 -11.52 -29.09
N ALA A 477 2.39 -12.61 -28.99
CA ALA A 477 0.96 -12.63 -29.32
C ALA A 477 0.15 -11.77 -28.34
N MET A 478 0.37 -11.94 -27.03
CA MET A 478 -0.34 -11.21 -25.98
C MET A 478 -0.04 -9.70 -26.00
N THR A 479 1.24 -9.34 -26.15
CA THR A 479 1.65 -7.93 -26.13
C THR A 479 1.47 -7.23 -27.47
N GLY A 480 1.29 -7.99 -28.56
CA GLY A 480 1.30 -7.48 -29.93
C GLY A 480 2.67 -6.96 -30.38
N ARG A 481 3.75 -7.32 -29.67
CA ARG A 481 5.13 -6.88 -29.96
C ARG A 481 5.85 -7.90 -30.84
N HIS A 482 6.76 -7.39 -31.66
CA HIS A 482 7.62 -8.26 -32.45
C HIS A 482 8.50 -9.13 -31.54
N ARG A 483 8.71 -10.39 -31.91
CA ARG A 483 9.47 -11.38 -31.11
C ARG A 483 10.86 -10.88 -30.71
N THR A 484 11.55 -10.15 -31.60
CA THR A 484 12.86 -9.54 -31.29
C THR A 484 12.80 -8.47 -30.20
N THR A 485 11.69 -7.72 -30.12
CA THR A 485 11.47 -6.72 -29.05
C THR A 485 11.24 -7.42 -27.72
N VAL A 486 10.40 -8.46 -27.71
CA VAL A 486 10.14 -9.29 -26.53
C VAL A 486 11.43 -9.91 -26.02
N LYS A 487 12.17 -10.62 -26.89
CA LYS A 487 13.46 -11.25 -26.56
C LYS A 487 14.45 -10.24 -25.96
N ARG A 488 14.64 -9.08 -26.59
CA ARG A 488 15.53 -8.04 -26.07
C ARG A 488 15.12 -7.57 -24.67
N LYS A 489 13.82 -7.46 -24.39
CA LYS A 489 13.32 -7.04 -23.07
C LYS A 489 13.51 -8.10 -22.00
N LEU A 490 13.27 -9.35 -22.34
CA LEU A 490 13.51 -10.48 -21.44
C LEU A 490 14.99 -10.56 -21.05
N LEU A 491 15.91 -10.44 -22.02
CA LEU A 491 17.36 -10.41 -21.73
C LEU A 491 17.74 -9.27 -20.78
N THR A 492 17.25 -8.05 -21.03
CA THR A 492 17.50 -6.94 -20.08
C THR A 492 16.89 -7.20 -18.70
N MET A 493 15.76 -7.89 -18.61
CA MET A 493 15.15 -8.24 -17.33
C MET A 493 15.93 -9.34 -16.59
N VAL A 494 16.56 -10.28 -17.30
CA VAL A 494 17.49 -11.27 -16.72
C VAL A 494 18.69 -10.57 -16.10
N ASP A 495 19.31 -9.64 -16.84
CA ASP A 495 20.47 -8.87 -16.34
C ASP A 495 20.14 -8.09 -15.06
N LEU A 496 18.86 -7.72 -14.89
CA LEU A 496 18.34 -7.02 -13.73
C LEU A 496 17.89 -7.94 -12.58
N GLY A 497 17.88 -9.26 -12.78
CA GLY A 497 17.41 -10.24 -11.80
C GLY A 497 15.89 -10.24 -11.62
N LEU A 498 15.15 -9.87 -12.67
CA LEU A 498 13.69 -9.73 -12.63
C LEU A 498 12.97 -10.96 -13.19
N VAL A 499 13.53 -11.57 -14.23
CA VAL A 499 12.97 -12.76 -14.88
C VAL A 499 14.07 -13.78 -15.06
N GLU A 500 13.69 -15.05 -15.16
CA GLU A 500 14.58 -16.15 -15.51
C GLU A 500 13.97 -16.97 -16.65
N ASN A 501 14.82 -17.78 -17.28
CA ASN A 501 14.44 -18.66 -18.35
C ASN A 501 14.47 -20.10 -17.83
N VAL A 502 13.33 -20.78 -17.92
CA VAL A 502 13.13 -22.15 -17.48
C VAL A 502 12.79 -22.96 -18.74
N GLY A 503 13.82 -23.51 -19.39
CA GLY A 503 13.66 -24.16 -20.70
C GLY A 503 13.28 -23.16 -21.80
N ASP A 504 12.17 -23.39 -22.50
CA ASP A 504 11.64 -22.47 -23.52
C ASP A 504 10.78 -21.34 -22.93
N ASP A 505 10.44 -21.45 -21.65
CA ASP A 505 9.55 -20.55 -20.95
C ASP A 505 10.31 -19.49 -20.14
N TRP A 506 9.60 -18.40 -19.86
CA TRP A 506 10.10 -17.27 -19.08
C TRP A 506 9.16 -17.05 -17.90
N CYS A 507 9.72 -16.80 -16.72
CA CYS A 507 8.96 -16.55 -15.51
C CYS A 507 9.60 -15.42 -14.68
N ILE A 508 8.82 -14.86 -13.74
CA ILE A 508 9.32 -13.84 -12.80
C ILE A 508 10.07 -14.54 -11.68
N VAL A 509 11.26 -14.03 -11.35
CA VAL A 509 12.07 -14.54 -10.23
C VAL A 509 11.34 -14.26 -8.92
N ASP A 510 11.28 -15.26 -8.04
CA ASP A 510 10.70 -15.11 -6.70
C ASP A 510 11.44 -14.02 -5.91
N GLY A 511 10.69 -13.03 -5.43
CA GLY A 511 11.24 -11.88 -4.72
C GLY A 511 11.82 -10.77 -5.61
N ALA A 512 11.57 -10.79 -6.93
CA ALA A 512 12.02 -9.75 -7.85
C ALA A 512 11.63 -8.32 -7.39
N ASP A 513 12.64 -7.46 -7.22
CA ASP A 513 12.46 -6.07 -6.77
C ASP A 513 12.61 -5.06 -7.92
N LEU A 514 11.47 -4.57 -8.40
CA LEU A 514 11.40 -3.52 -9.42
C LEU A 514 12.08 -2.21 -8.99
N SER A 515 12.12 -1.91 -7.69
CA SER A 515 12.74 -0.67 -7.15
C SER A 515 14.25 -0.76 -7.15
N ALA A 516 14.83 -1.91 -6.78
CA ALA A 516 16.26 -2.17 -6.90
C ALA A 516 16.71 -2.09 -8.38
N ALA A 517 15.95 -2.73 -9.28
CA ALA A 517 16.23 -2.67 -10.71
C ALA A 517 16.08 -1.25 -11.31
N ALA A 518 15.11 -0.45 -10.84
CA ALA A 518 15.03 0.98 -11.20
C ALA A 518 16.25 1.78 -10.72
N GLY A 519 16.82 1.42 -9.57
CA GLY A 519 18.06 2.00 -9.05
C GLY A 519 19.24 1.73 -9.99
N ARG A 520 19.40 0.47 -10.43
CA ARG A 520 20.45 0.05 -11.38
C ARG A 520 20.35 0.76 -12.73
N LEU A 521 19.14 1.03 -13.20
CA LEU A 521 18.88 1.77 -14.45
C LEU A 521 18.89 3.30 -14.28
N GLY A 522 19.11 3.82 -13.07
CA GLY A 522 19.11 5.26 -12.80
C GLY A 522 17.75 5.95 -12.99
N THR A 523 16.65 5.19 -13.01
CA THR A 523 15.30 5.76 -13.19
C THR A 523 14.55 5.97 -11.88
N LYS A 524 15.05 5.45 -10.76
CA LYS A 524 14.46 5.59 -9.42
C LYS A 524 14.21 7.07 -9.08
N GLY A 525 12.97 7.41 -8.73
CA GLY A 525 12.54 8.75 -8.36
C GLY A 525 12.12 9.65 -9.54
N ALA A 526 12.24 9.20 -10.79
CA ALA A 526 11.91 10.00 -11.96
C ALA A 526 10.44 10.43 -11.99
N GLY A 527 9.50 9.60 -11.52
CA GLY A 527 8.10 9.98 -11.39
C GLY A 527 7.83 11.04 -10.34
N GLN A 528 8.53 10.97 -9.21
CA GLN A 528 8.45 11.98 -8.16
C GLN A 528 9.00 13.33 -8.65
N ALA A 529 10.15 13.31 -9.33
CA ALA A 529 10.74 14.51 -9.95
C ALA A 529 9.79 15.15 -10.98
N GLN A 530 9.16 14.35 -11.85
CA GLN A 530 8.16 14.84 -12.81
C GLN A 530 6.98 15.51 -12.10
N ARG A 531 6.47 14.90 -11.02
CA ARG A 531 5.37 15.47 -10.24
C ARG A 531 5.75 16.79 -9.57
N ILE A 532 6.95 16.87 -8.97
CA ILE A 532 7.46 18.12 -8.36
C ILE A 532 7.51 19.22 -9.41
N LYS A 533 8.05 18.93 -10.60
CA LYS A 533 8.07 19.86 -11.72
C LYS A 533 6.66 20.31 -12.12
N HIS A 534 5.72 19.38 -12.30
CA HIS A 534 4.34 19.74 -12.65
C HIS A 534 3.62 20.55 -11.55
N ILE A 535 3.92 20.32 -10.27
CA ILE A 535 3.40 21.14 -9.17
C ILE A 535 3.93 22.58 -9.29
N ARG A 536 5.23 22.75 -9.56
CA ARG A 536 5.84 24.06 -9.80
C ARG A 536 5.19 24.76 -10.99
N ASP A 537 5.04 24.07 -12.12
CA ASP A 537 4.44 24.61 -13.33
C ASP A 537 2.98 25.04 -13.10
N ARG A 538 2.19 24.23 -12.39
CA ARG A 538 0.80 24.56 -12.04
C ARG A 538 0.71 25.80 -11.14
N ARG A 539 1.64 25.96 -10.18
CA ARG A 539 1.70 27.14 -9.31
C ARG A 539 2.04 28.39 -10.12
N LEU A 540 3.01 28.31 -11.03
CA LEU A 540 3.36 29.40 -11.93
C LEU A 540 2.18 29.79 -12.82
N HIS A 541 1.53 28.81 -13.45
CA HIS A 541 0.36 29.06 -14.28
C HIS A 541 -0.79 29.72 -13.50
N ARG A 542 -1.08 29.26 -12.28
CA ARG A 542 -2.09 29.89 -11.42
C ARG A 542 -1.74 31.35 -11.10
N ARG A 543 -0.48 31.65 -10.76
CA ARG A 543 -0.02 33.04 -10.52
C ARG A 543 -0.19 33.93 -11.76
N VAL A 544 0.02 33.39 -12.96
CA VAL A 544 -0.19 34.14 -14.21
C VAL A 544 -1.68 34.42 -14.43
N LEU A 545 -2.56 33.44 -14.20
CA LEU A 545 -4.02 33.64 -14.28
C LEU A 545 -4.53 34.64 -13.24
N ASP A 546 -3.98 34.60 -12.02
CA ASP A 546 -4.35 35.52 -10.94
C ASP A 546 -3.89 36.95 -11.28
N ARG A 547 -2.71 37.12 -11.90
CA ARG A 547 -2.21 38.44 -12.37
C ARG A 547 -2.96 38.99 -13.60
N GLY A 548 -3.45 38.11 -14.47
CA GLY A 548 -4.25 38.49 -15.65
C GLY A 548 -5.71 38.84 -15.35
N ARG A 549 -6.16 38.74 -14.10
CA ARG A 549 -7.48 39.21 -13.63
C ARG A 549 -7.45 40.62 -13.02
N TYR A 550 -6.29 41.28 -13.02
CA TYR A 550 -6.08 42.65 -12.52
C TYR A 550 -5.84 43.67 -13.64
N TYR A 551 -6.17 43.34 -14.90
CA TYR A 551 -6.20 44.28 -16.02
C TYR A 551 -7.55 44.21 -16.72
#